data_AF-A0A3B0PFJ5-F1
#
_entry.id   AF-A0A3B0PFJ5-F1
#
_cell.length_a   1.000
_cell.length_b   1.000
_cell.length_c   1.000
_cell.angle_alpha   90.00
_cell.angle_beta   90.00
_cell.angle_gamma   90.00
#
_symmetry.space_group_name_H-M   'P 1'
#
loop_
_entity.id
_entity.type
_entity.pdbx_description
1 polymer ?
#
loop_
_entity_poly.entity_id
_entity_poly.type
_entity_poly.pdbx_seq_one_letter_code
_entity_poly.pdbx_strand_id
1 'polypeptide(L)'
;MSLAQPLGLFTIIISHISISTPFALVSIYPRMLKMNPNLILASQDLGYNKIQTFFKITLSYLTPALIVGGLIAFATSFDDFIITSYVRGSARTIATELYSIAKGIKGW
;
A
#
# COMPACT_ATOMS: atom_id res chain seq x y z
N MET A 1 25.95 -12.01 -17.44
CA MET A 1 24.98 -10.91 -17.20
C MET A 1 24.06 -11.36 -16.07
N SER A 2 24.51 -11.24 -14.82
CA SER A 2 23.76 -11.69 -13.65
C SER A 2 22.79 -10.58 -13.25
N LEU A 3 21.52 -10.73 -13.63
CA LEU A 3 20.40 -9.93 -13.12
C LEU A 3 19.94 -10.43 -11.74
N ALA A 4 20.86 -10.95 -10.92
CA ALA A 4 20.59 -11.18 -9.51
C ALA A 4 20.83 -9.84 -8.79
N GLN A 5 19.80 -9.00 -8.67
CA GLN A 5 19.85 -7.94 -7.67
C GLN A 5 20.19 -8.58 -6.32
N PRO A 6 21.13 -8.01 -5.54
CA PRO A 6 21.44 -8.54 -4.23
C PRO A 6 20.15 -8.53 -3.40
N LEU A 7 19.70 -9.71 -2.98
CA LEU A 7 18.53 -9.87 -2.12
C LEU A 7 18.78 -9.06 -0.83
N GLY A 8 17.90 -8.09 -0.55
CA GLY A 8 18.09 -7.13 0.52
C GLY A 8 16.88 -6.22 0.72
N LEU A 9 17.04 -5.13 1.46
CA LEU A 9 15.93 -4.22 1.79
C LEU A 9 15.22 -3.65 0.55
N PHE A 10 15.94 -3.39 -0.53
CA PHE A 10 15.36 -2.83 -1.75
C PHE A 10 14.39 -3.80 -2.45
N THR A 11 14.76 -5.07 -2.57
CA THR A 11 13.89 -6.10 -3.17
C THR A 11 12.67 -6.36 -2.29
N ILE A 12 12.84 -6.31 -0.96
CA ILE A 12 11.73 -6.40 -0.01
C ILE A 12 10.73 -5.25 -0.23
N ILE A 13 11.20 -4.00 -0.33
CA ILE A 13 10.33 -2.83 -0.52
C ILE A 13 9.53 -2.95 -1.83
N ILE A 14 10.17 -3.33 -2.94
CA ILE A 14 9.49 -3.48 -4.24
C ILE A 14 8.44 -4.59 -4.21
N SER A 15 8.77 -5.74 -3.61
CA SER A 15 7.80 -6.83 -3.43
C SER A 15 6.61 -6.35 -2.62
N HIS A 16 6.84 -5.60 -1.54
CA HIS A 16 5.80 -5.09 -0.66
C HIS A 16 4.86 -4.11 -1.34
N ILE A 17 5.42 -3.18 -2.11
CA ILE A 17 4.62 -2.21 -2.88
C ILE A 17 3.75 -2.95 -3.90
N SER A 18 4.31 -3.95 -4.57
CA SER A 18 3.62 -4.71 -5.61
C SER A 18 2.41 -5.48 -5.07
N ILE A 19 2.50 -5.98 -3.83
CA ILE A 19 1.43 -6.74 -3.18
C ILE A 19 0.40 -5.80 -2.53
N SER A 20 0.84 -4.79 -1.79
CA SER A 20 -0.06 -3.90 -1.04
C SER A 20 -0.90 -2.99 -1.94
N THR A 21 -0.38 -2.57 -3.10
CA THR A 21 -1.07 -1.66 -4.03
C THR A 21 -2.45 -2.17 -4.50
N PRO A 22 -2.59 -3.39 -5.04
CA PRO A 22 -3.90 -3.89 -5.48
C PRO A 22 -4.91 -4.00 -4.33
N PHE A 23 -4.47 -4.39 -3.13
CA PHE A 23 -5.36 -4.44 -1.96
C PHE A 23 -5.87 -3.06 -1.55
N ALA A 24 -5.01 -2.05 -1.56
CA ALA A 24 -5.44 -0.67 -1.33
C ALA A 24 -6.41 -0.19 -2.42
N LEU A 25 -6.12 -0.49 -3.69
CA LEU A 25 -6.96 -0.09 -4.83
C LEU A 25 -8.38 -0.67 -4.75
N VAL A 26 -8.54 -1.92 -4.31
CA VAL A 26 -9.87 -2.55 -4.16
C VAL A 26 -10.78 -1.77 -3.21
N SER A 27 -10.20 -1.09 -2.20
CA SER A 27 -10.97 -0.26 -1.27
C SER A 27 -11.28 1.15 -1.81
N ILE A 28 -10.39 1.72 -2.61
CA ILE A 28 -10.47 3.12 -3.08
C ILE A 28 -11.30 3.22 -4.36
N TYR A 29 -11.12 2.28 -5.30
CA TYR A 29 -11.71 2.32 -6.64
C TYR A 29 -13.26 2.37 -6.64
N PRO A 30 -13.97 1.56 -5.84
CA PRO A 30 -15.43 1.63 -5.77
C PRO A 30 -15.93 2.98 -5.23
N ARG A 31 -15.14 3.66 -4.38
CA ARG A 31 -15.49 4.98 -3.85
C ARG A 31 -15.35 6.03 -4.94
N MET A 32 -14.28 5.98 -5.74
CA MET A 32 -14.11 6.87 -6.90
C MET A 32 -15.28 6.77 -7.88
N LEU A 33 -15.72 5.55 -8.22
CA LEU A 33 -16.81 5.34 -9.18
C LEU A 33 -18.17 5.84 -8.68
N LYS A 34 -18.38 5.88 -7.35
CA LYS A 34 -19.62 6.38 -6.75
C LYS A 34 -19.67 7.90 -6.60
N MET A 35 -18.60 8.61 -6.94
CA MET A 35 -18.56 10.06 -6.81
C MET A 35 -19.47 10.72 -7.85
N ASN A 36 -20.34 11.61 -7.40
CA ASN A 36 -21.23 12.34 -8.31
C ASN A 36 -20.43 13.38 -9.13
N PRO A 37 -20.38 13.29 -10.47
CA PRO A 37 -19.64 14.24 -11.31
C PRO A 37 -20.18 15.67 -11.20
N ASN A 38 -21.44 15.85 -10.80
CA ASN A 38 -22.04 17.18 -10.63
C ASN A 38 -21.35 17.99 -9.52
N LEU A 39 -20.68 17.37 -8.55
CA LEU A 39 -19.90 18.08 -7.53
C LEU A 39 -18.69 18.80 -8.14
N ILE A 40 -18.08 18.21 -9.17
CA ILE A 40 -16.95 18.82 -9.89
C ILE A 40 -17.46 19.99 -10.75
N LEU A 41 -18.58 19.79 -11.44
CA LEU A 41 -19.19 20.83 -12.27
C LEU A 41 -19.64 22.03 -11.43
N ALA A 42 -20.36 21.79 -10.33
CA ALA A 42 -20.78 22.85 -9.40
C ALA A 42 -19.59 23.62 -8.81
N SER A 43 -18.47 22.94 -8.56
CA SER A 43 -17.24 23.61 -8.13
C SER A 43 -16.65 24.53 -9.19
N GLN A 44 -16.71 24.14 -10.47
CA GLN A 44 -16.24 24.97 -11.57
C GLN A 44 -17.19 26.14 -11.81
N ASP A 45 -18.49 25.93 -11.64
CA ASP A 45 -19.51 26.99 -11.70
C ASP A 45 -19.31 28.04 -10.60
N LEU A 46 -18.85 27.63 -9.40
CA LEU A 46 -18.44 28.53 -8.32
C LEU A 46 -17.11 29.27 -8.58
N GLY A 47 -16.45 29.02 -9.72
CA GLY A 47 -15.21 29.68 -10.11
C GLY A 47 -13.93 29.05 -9.56
N TYR A 48 -13.98 27.83 -9.00
CA TYR A 48 -12.77 27.14 -8.55
C TYR A 48 -11.99 26.52 -9.71
N ASN A 49 -10.66 26.64 -9.65
CA ASN A 49 -9.75 25.98 -10.60
C ASN A 49 -9.67 24.46 -10.36
N LYS A 50 -9.34 23.69 -11.39
CA LYS A 50 -9.27 22.20 -11.33
C LYS A 50 -8.43 21.65 -10.17
N ILE A 51 -7.30 22.30 -9.85
CA ILE A 51 -6.44 21.92 -8.73
C ILE A 51 -7.16 22.14 -7.40
N GLN A 52 -7.85 23.27 -7.23
CA GLN A 52 -8.62 23.57 -6.03
C GLN A 52 -9.80 22.61 -5.87
N THR A 53 -10.51 22.32 -6.96
CA THR A 53 -11.59 21.30 -6.99
C THR A 53 -11.05 19.92 -6.58
N PHE A 54 -9.88 19.53 -7.07
CA PHE A 54 -9.26 18.25 -6.71
C PHE A 54 -8.99 18.16 -5.20
N PHE A 55 -8.28 19.14 -4.62
CA PHE A 55 -7.93 19.08 -3.19
C PHE A 55 -9.14 19.25 -2.28
N LYS A 56 -10.09 20.13 -2.63
CA LYS A 56 -11.26 20.42 -1.77
C LYS A 56 -12.36 19.38 -1.88
N ILE A 57 -12.62 18.83 -3.06
CA ILE A 57 -13.77 17.98 -3.31
C ILE A 57 -13.32 16.54 -3.53
N THR A 58 -12.54 16.29 -4.58
CA THR A 58 -12.15 14.92 -4.95
C THR A 58 -11.35 14.25 -3.84
N LEU A 59 -10.31 14.91 -3.33
CA LEU A 59 -9.45 14.37 -2.28
C LEU A 59 -10.21 14.24 -0.96
N SER A 60 -10.99 15.26 -0.56
CA SER A 60 -11.80 15.20 0.66
C SER A 60 -12.82 14.07 0.63
N TYR A 61 -13.49 13.86 -0.52
CA TYR A 61 -14.42 12.76 -0.73
C TYR A 61 -13.75 11.38 -0.66
N LEU A 62 -12.53 11.27 -1.19
CA LEU A 62 -11.74 10.03 -1.18
C LEU A 62 -10.98 9.80 0.12
N THR A 63 -10.76 10.82 0.95
CA THR A 63 -10.02 10.75 2.21
C THR A 63 -10.45 9.56 3.10
N PRO A 64 -11.75 9.32 3.39
CA PRO A 64 -12.15 8.17 4.18
C PRO A 64 -11.78 6.83 3.53
N ALA A 65 -11.87 6.72 2.19
CA ALA A 65 -11.47 5.51 1.49
C ALA A 65 -9.95 5.32 1.45
N LEU A 66 -9.17 6.40 1.36
CA LEU A 66 -7.72 6.37 1.47
C LEU A 66 -7.26 5.89 2.85
N ILE A 67 -7.94 6.31 3.93
CA ILE A 67 -7.64 5.83 5.28
C ILE A 67 -7.89 4.32 5.39
N VAL A 68 -9.05 3.84 4.90
CA VAL A 68 -9.38 2.41 4.90
C VAL A 68 -8.39 1.62 4.05
N GLY A 69 -8.05 2.09 2.85
CA GLY A 69 -7.05 1.46 1.99
C GLY A 69 -5.66 1.44 2.60
N GLY A 70 -5.28 2.49 3.33
CA GLY A 70 -4.04 2.55 4.09
C GLY A 70 -4.01 1.53 5.23
N LEU A 71 -5.12 1.37 5.96
CA LEU A 71 -5.22 0.35 7.00
C LEU A 71 -5.15 -1.07 6.44
N ILE A 72 -5.78 -1.32 5.28
CA ILE A 72 -5.70 -2.61 4.60
C ILE A 72 -4.26 -2.89 4.15
N ALA A 73 -3.61 -1.93 3.49
CA ALA A 73 -2.21 -2.06 3.08
C ALA A 73 -1.27 -2.28 4.28
N PHE A 74 -1.52 -1.61 5.40
CA PHE A 74 -0.79 -1.81 6.64
C PHE A 74 -1.00 -3.21 7.23
N ALA A 75 -2.24 -3.71 7.24
CA ALA A 75 -2.55 -5.06 7.71
C ALA A 75 -1.87 -6.12 6.82
N THR A 76 -1.97 -5.99 5.50
CA THR A 76 -1.27 -6.86 4.53
C THR A 76 0.25 -6.83 4.74
N SER A 77 0.80 -5.65 5.04
CA SER A 77 2.23 -5.49 5.31
C SER A 77 2.72 -6.31 6.51
N PHE A 78 1.88 -6.52 7.53
CA PHE A 78 2.21 -7.35 8.69
C PHE A 78 2.07 -8.86 8.41
N ASP A 79 1.17 -9.24 7.49
CA ASP A 79 0.87 -10.63 7.12
C ASP A 79 1.91 -11.26 6.16
N ASP A 80 2.68 -10.43 5.44
CA ASP A 80 3.62 -10.84 4.38
C ASP A 80 4.95 -11.47 4.89
N PHE A 81 4.88 -12.36 5.88
CA PHE A 81 6.02 -13.16 6.35
C PHE A 81 6.55 -14.13 5.26
N ILE A 82 5.64 -14.78 4.52
CA ILE A 82 5.98 -15.84 3.56
C ILE A 82 6.87 -15.25 2.45
N ILE A 83 6.46 -14.14 1.85
CA ILE A 83 7.15 -13.54 0.70
C ILE A 83 8.44 -12.86 1.13
N THR A 84 8.44 -12.18 2.29
CA THR A 84 9.68 -11.66 2.85
C THR A 84 10.66 -12.80 3.15
N SER A 85 10.24 -13.95 3.66
CA SER A 85 11.13 -15.09 3.91
C SER A 85 11.84 -15.61 2.64
N TYR A 86 11.18 -15.54 1.47
CA TYR A 86 11.76 -15.96 0.18
C TYR A 86 12.68 -14.90 -0.45
N VAL A 87 12.43 -13.61 -0.21
CA VAL A 87 13.12 -12.47 -0.90
C VAL A 87 14.17 -11.78 -0.03
N ARG A 88 14.30 -12.17 1.24
CA ARG A 88 15.04 -11.45 2.29
C ARG A 88 16.57 -11.46 2.21
N GLY A 89 17.20 -12.46 1.59
CA GLY A 89 18.65 -12.61 1.70
C GLY A 89 19.10 -12.67 3.17
N SER A 90 19.93 -11.72 3.65
CA SER A 90 20.39 -11.66 5.05
C SER A 90 19.58 -10.73 5.98
N ALA A 91 18.51 -10.08 5.51
CA ALA A 91 17.93 -8.92 6.20
C ALA A 91 16.89 -9.23 7.30
N ARG A 92 17.27 -9.10 8.58
CA ARG A 92 16.45 -8.97 9.81
C ARG A 92 15.00 -8.33 9.74
N THR A 93 13.84 -9.03 9.77
CA THR A 93 12.49 -8.44 9.92
C THR A 93 11.76 -9.11 11.09
N ILE A 94 10.81 -8.42 11.73
CA ILE A 94 10.12 -8.91 12.93
C ILE A 94 9.38 -10.23 12.66
N ALA A 95 8.71 -10.32 11.51
CA ALA A 95 7.93 -11.48 11.12
C ALA A 95 8.78 -12.75 10.97
N THR A 96 10.01 -12.60 10.49
CA THR A 96 10.93 -13.69 10.20
C THR A 96 11.76 -14.12 11.40
N GLU A 97 12.02 -13.22 12.34
CA GLU A 97 12.51 -13.58 13.68
C GLU A 97 11.46 -14.38 14.45
N LEU A 98 10.19 -13.96 14.43
CA LEU A 98 9.11 -14.69 15.09
C LEU A 98 8.96 -16.12 14.55
N TYR A 99 9.09 -16.29 13.23
CA TYR A 99 9.12 -17.62 12.62
C TYR A 99 10.34 -18.45 13.03
N SER A 100 11.55 -17.85 13.09
CA SER A 100 12.75 -18.54 13.53
C SER A 100 12.64 -19.03 14.98
N ILE A 101 12.03 -18.23 15.85
CA ILE A 101 11.73 -18.57 17.24
C ILE A 101 10.70 -19.70 17.29
N ALA A 102 9.61 -19.61 16.51
CA ALA A 102 8.57 -20.63 16.45
C ALA A 102 9.08 -21.98 15.91
N LYS A 103 10.07 -21.96 15.00
CA LYS A 103 10.66 -23.18 14.41
C LYS A 103 11.80 -23.78 15.23
N GLY A 104 12.18 -23.18 16.36
CA GLY A 104 13.15 -23.75 17.31
C GLY A 104 14.60 -23.81 16.81
N ILE A 105 14.97 -23.08 15.75
CA ILE A 105 16.36 -23.05 15.27
C ILE A 105 17.10 -21.93 16.01
N LYS A 106 17.72 -22.34 17.12
CA LYS A 106 18.57 -21.51 17.99
C LYS A 106 19.85 -21.17 17.23
N GLY A 107 19.99 -19.92 16.78
CA GLY A 107 21.27 -19.40 16.30
C GLY A 107 22.24 -19.23 17.46
N TRP A 108 23.09 -20.24 17.65
CA TRP A 108 24.46 -20.15 18.14
C TRP A 108 25.32 -21.00 17.22
#